data_AF-A0A352NE21-F1
#
_entry.id   AF-A0A352NE21-F1
#
_cell.length_a   1.000
_cell.length_b   1.000
_cell.length_c   1.000
_cell.angle_alpha   90.00
_cell.angle_beta   90.00
_cell.angle_gamma   90.00
#
_symmetry.space_group_name_H-M   'P 1'
#
loop_
_entity.id
_entity.type
_entity.pdbx_description
1 polymer ?
#
loop_
_entity_poly.entity_id
_entity_poly.type
_entity_poly.pdbx_seq_one_letter_code
_entity_poly.pdbx_strand_id
1 'polypeptide(L)'
;MAHIQEKNWKYLIRIKDVGQGGIASGLTLPKAEEFDVLIDLSLTSKQTNEVKELCKRKNKYRFVPSTSCFDFLPKKNCRGEPAAFYKLPFRIVRFKITDDSYESVVTNLDPTDFPPAELKKLYAMRWGIETSFRDLKYTVGLLHFHAKKVEHIYQEIFARLIMYNFTELITSPAIVRKADNKYAYKANFSVAVHVCRQFFLGNVSPPDV
;
A
#
# COMPACT_ATOMS: atom_id res chain seq x y z
N MET A 1 -8.44 0.93 -9.25
CA MET A 1 -9.49 0.48 -8.31
C MET A 1 -10.47 -0.47 -8.99
N ALA A 2 -11.17 -0.08 -10.06
CA ALA A 2 -12.10 -0.96 -10.79
C ALA A 2 -11.52 -2.37 -11.09
N HIS A 3 -10.37 -2.45 -11.78
CA HIS A 3 -9.72 -3.76 -12.06
C HIS A 3 -9.39 -4.60 -10.82
N ILE A 4 -9.14 -3.97 -9.65
CA ILE A 4 -8.87 -4.68 -8.40
C ILE A 4 -10.18 -5.28 -7.87
N GLN A 5 -11.27 -4.50 -7.93
CA GLN A 5 -12.60 -4.95 -7.50
C GLN A 5 -13.17 -6.04 -8.40
N GLU A 6 -13.01 -5.94 -9.72
CA GLU A 6 -13.43 -6.99 -10.67
C GLU A 6 -12.73 -8.32 -10.44
N LYS A 7 -11.50 -8.29 -9.90
CA LYS A 7 -10.76 -9.49 -9.48
C LYS A 7 -11.13 -9.97 -8.08
N ASN A 8 -12.12 -9.35 -7.43
CA ASN A 8 -12.49 -9.58 -6.03
C ASN A 8 -11.33 -9.39 -5.04
N TRP A 9 -10.34 -8.56 -5.38
CA TRP A 9 -9.20 -8.30 -4.50
C TRP A 9 -9.54 -7.20 -3.48
N LYS A 10 -9.02 -7.38 -2.27
CA LYS A 10 -9.09 -6.37 -1.21
C LYS A 10 -7.89 -5.44 -1.28
N TYR A 11 -8.10 -4.16 -0.96
CA TYR A 11 -7.04 -3.15 -1.03
C TYR A 11 -7.15 -2.08 0.05
N LEU A 12 -6.00 -1.51 0.40
CA LEU A 12 -5.86 -0.33 1.23
C LEU A 12 -4.83 0.58 0.57
N ILE A 13 -5.27 1.71 0.02
CA ILE A 13 -4.43 2.59 -0.80
C ILE A 13 -4.38 3.97 -0.15
N ARG A 14 -3.18 4.47 0.15
CA ARG A 14 -2.97 5.85 0.57
C ARG A 14 -3.35 6.81 -0.54
N ILE A 15 -4.10 7.86 -0.19
CA ILE A 15 -4.38 8.99 -1.08
C ILE A 15 -3.85 10.29 -0.46
N LYS A 16 -3.72 11.32 -1.29
CA LYS A 16 -3.43 12.67 -0.80
C LYS A 16 -4.55 13.14 0.13
N ASP A 17 -4.16 13.87 1.17
CA ASP A 17 -5.12 14.37 2.14
C ASP A 17 -6.04 15.46 1.54
N VAL A 18 -7.13 15.76 2.25
CA VAL A 18 -8.13 16.73 1.82
C VAL A 18 -7.46 18.09 1.55
N GLY A 19 -7.74 18.67 0.37
CA GLY A 19 -7.16 19.95 -0.04
C GLY A 19 -5.83 19.85 -0.77
N GLN A 20 -5.15 18.69 -0.79
CA GLN A 20 -3.87 18.50 -1.50
C GLN A 20 -4.02 17.95 -2.94
N GLY A 21 -5.26 17.98 -3.48
CA GLY A 21 -5.60 17.44 -4.80
C GLY A 21 -5.85 15.92 -4.80
N GLY A 22 -5.90 15.31 -5.99
CA GLY A 22 -6.12 13.86 -6.13
C GLY A 22 -7.59 13.43 -6.06
N ILE A 23 -7.85 12.22 -5.57
CA ILE A 23 -9.21 11.64 -5.52
C ILE A 23 -10.11 12.45 -4.56
N ALA A 24 -9.60 12.86 -3.41
CA ALA A 24 -10.35 13.58 -2.38
C ALA A 24 -10.91 14.93 -2.88
N SER A 25 -10.18 15.65 -3.74
CA SER A 25 -10.66 16.94 -4.27
C SER A 25 -11.84 16.82 -5.24
N GLY A 26 -12.03 15.64 -5.83
CA GLY A 26 -13.15 15.33 -6.70
C GLY A 26 -14.46 15.06 -5.95
N LEU A 27 -14.42 14.95 -4.62
CA LEU A 27 -15.51 14.52 -3.76
C LEU A 27 -15.91 15.61 -2.76
N THR A 28 -17.13 15.52 -2.25
CA THR A 28 -17.62 16.32 -1.12
C THR A 28 -17.44 15.50 0.15
N LEU A 29 -16.34 15.72 0.86
CA LEU A 29 -16.01 15.00 2.09
C LEU A 29 -16.36 15.83 3.34
N PRO A 30 -16.58 15.18 4.51
CA PRO A 30 -16.80 15.89 5.77
C PRO A 30 -15.62 16.80 6.11
N LYS A 31 -15.90 17.95 6.74
CA LYS A 31 -14.87 18.87 7.26
C LYS A 31 -14.31 18.44 8.63
N ALA A 32 -14.63 17.23 9.08
CA ALA A 32 -14.15 16.68 10.34
C ALA A 32 -12.66 16.29 10.25
N GLU A 33 -11.98 16.29 11.38
CA GLU A 33 -10.57 15.86 11.45
C GLU A 33 -10.43 14.39 11.06
N GLU A 34 -11.31 13.54 11.57
CA GLU A 34 -11.42 12.14 11.21
C GLU A 34 -12.78 11.88 10.59
N PHE A 35 -12.82 10.98 9.60
CA PHE A 35 -14.07 10.57 8.99
C PHE A 35 -13.93 9.20 8.34
N ASP A 36 -15.08 8.55 8.19
CA ASP A 36 -15.24 7.26 7.53
C ASP A 36 -16.49 7.31 6.66
N VAL A 37 -16.32 7.28 5.35
CA VAL A 37 -17.41 7.51 4.40
C VAL A 37 -17.36 6.47 3.29
N LEU A 38 -18.51 5.80 3.08
CA LEU A 38 -18.74 4.97 1.93
C LEU A 38 -19.23 5.82 0.75
N ILE A 39 -18.61 5.64 -0.41
CA ILE A 39 -18.88 6.36 -1.64
C ILE A 39 -19.21 5.34 -2.73
N ASP A 40 -20.33 5.52 -3.41
CA ASP A 40 -20.72 4.73 -4.58
C ASP A 40 -20.73 5.65 -5.81
N LEU A 41 -19.63 5.66 -6.56
CA LEU A 41 -19.49 6.48 -7.76
C LEU A 41 -19.99 5.74 -9.00
N SER A 42 -20.88 6.39 -9.74
CA SER A 42 -21.26 6.00 -11.10
C SER A 42 -20.39 6.75 -12.11
N LEU A 43 -19.48 6.04 -12.75
CA LEU A 43 -18.56 6.55 -13.76
C LEU A 43 -19.21 6.52 -15.14
N THR A 44 -19.01 7.56 -15.95
CA THR A 44 -19.49 7.59 -17.35
C THR A 44 -18.53 8.36 -18.26
N SER A 45 -18.45 7.96 -19.53
CA SER A 45 -17.64 8.63 -20.56
C SER A 45 -18.47 9.56 -21.46
N LYS A 46 -19.78 9.69 -21.24
CA LYS A 46 -20.68 10.53 -22.04
C LYS A 46 -20.78 11.94 -21.46
N GLN A 47 -20.93 12.96 -22.31
CA GLN A 47 -21.01 14.38 -21.90
C GLN A 47 -22.26 15.11 -22.46
N THR A 48 -23.45 14.51 -22.34
CA THR A 48 -24.70 15.25 -22.64
C THR A 48 -24.97 16.30 -21.55
N ASN A 49 -25.83 17.28 -21.84
CA ASN A 49 -26.21 18.31 -20.87
C ASN A 49 -26.82 17.69 -19.59
N GLU A 50 -27.63 16.65 -19.75
CA GLU A 50 -28.20 15.86 -18.65
C GLU A 50 -27.11 15.22 -17.78
N VAL A 51 -26.11 14.57 -18.40
CA VAL A 51 -25.00 13.94 -17.66
C VAL A 51 -24.13 14.98 -16.97
N LYS A 52 -23.91 16.15 -17.57
CA LYS A 52 -23.20 17.26 -16.93
C LYS A 52 -23.94 17.73 -15.67
N GLU A 53 -25.27 17.79 -15.71
CA GLU A 53 -26.09 18.11 -14.54
C GLU A 53 -25.97 17.04 -13.44
N LEU A 54 -25.99 15.76 -13.82
CA LEU A 54 -25.76 14.66 -12.87
C LEU A 54 -24.38 14.72 -12.22
N CYS A 55 -23.33 15.01 -13.00
CA CYS A 55 -21.95 15.13 -12.53
C CYS A 55 -21.72 16.29 -11.54
N LYS A 56 -22.66 17.23 -11.38
CA LYS A 56 -22.61 18.21 -10.28
C LYS A 56 -22.72 17.53 -8.91
N ARG A 57 -23.38 16.36 -8.84
CA ARG A 57 -23.45 15.52 -7.64
C ARG A 57 -22.15 14.73 -7.47
N LYS A 58 -21.12 15.42 -6.96
CA LYS A 58 -19.72 14.92 -6.85
C LYS A 58 -19.55 13.52 -6.26
N ASN A 59 -20.36 13.15 -5.26
CA ASN A 59 -20.26 11.84 -4.58
C ASN A 59 -21.06 10.72 -5.25
N LYS A 60 -21.78 11.00 -6.35
CA LYS A 60 -22.61 10.01 -7.05
C LYS A 60 -22.20 9.80 -8.48
N TYR A 61 -21.79 10.85 -9.19
CA TYR A 61 -21.48 10.76 -10.62
C TYR A 61 -20.13 11.38 -10.91
N ARG A 62 -19.36 10.71 -11.77
CA ARG A 62 -18.07 11.21 -12.22
C ARG A 62 -17.88 10.95 -13.70
N PHE A 63 -17.53 12.00 -14.42
CA PHE A 63 -17.10 11.89 -15.80
C PHE A 63 -15.67 11.34 -15.89
N VAL A 64 -15.46 10.39 -16.81
CA VAL A 64 -14.16 9.83 -17.16
C VAL A 64 -13.86 10.17 -18.62
N PRO A 65 -12.79 10.94 -18.90
CA PRO A 65 -12.40 11.27 -20.27
C PRO A 65 -12.14 10.02 -21.10
N SER A 66 -12.48 10.05 -22.40
CA SER A 66 -12.18 8.96 -23.34
C SER A 66 -10.67 8.73 -23.56
N THR A 67 -9.84 9.72 -23.23
CA THR A 67 -8.38 9.61 -23.21
C THR A 67 -7.86 8.79 -22.02
N SER A 68 -8.68 8.59 -20.99
CA SER A 68 -8.31 7.76 -19.85
C SER A 68 -8.49 6.27 -20.21
N CYS A 69 -7.48 5.44 -19.92
CA CYS A 69 -7.60 3.99 -20.05
C CYS A 69 -8.61 3.47 -19.01
N PHE A 70 -9.86 3.24 -19.43
CA PHE A 70 -10.89 2.63 -18.61
C PHE A 70 -11.69 1.63 -19.43
N ASP A 71 -11.42 0.34 -19.23
CA ASP A 71 -11.93 -0.73 -20.10
C ASP A 71 -13.40 -1.08 -19.85
N PHE A 72 -13.96 -0.65 -18.71
CA PHE A 72 -15.33 -0.98 -18.29
C PHE A 72 -16.38 0.04 -18.76
N LEU A 73 -16.01 0.99 -19.63
CA LEU A 73 -16.94 1.91 -20.29
C LEU A 73 -16.74 1.85 -21.81
N PRO A 74 -17.79 2.14 -22.59
CA PRO A 74 -17.67 2.18 -24.05
C PRO A 74 -16.68 3.26 -24.49
N LYS A 75 -15.79 2.89 -25.42
CA LYS A 75 -14.77 3.79 -26.00
C LYS A 75 -15.38 4.84 -26.92
N LYS A 76 -16.51 4.52 -27.57
CA LYS A 76 -17.25 5.40 -28.47
C LYS A 76 -18.64 5.61 -27.91
N ASN A 77 -19.08 6.86 -27.84
CA ASN A 77 -20.44 7.21 -27.43
C ASN A 77 -21.25 7.59 -28.68
N CYS A 78 -22.34 6.88 -28.93
CA CYS A 78 -23.29 7.21 -30.00
C CYS A 78 -24.30 8.27 -29.53
N ARG A 79 -24.72 9.20 -30.42
CA ARG A 79 -25.66 10.28 -30.07
C ARG A 79 -27.03 9.76 -29.59
N GLY A 80 -27.49 8.60 -30.08
CA GLY A 80 -28.80 8.03 -29.76
C GLY A 80 -28.84 6.99 -28.62
N GLU A 81 -27.70 6.51 -28.14
CA GLU A 81 -27.68 5.47 -27.09
C GLU A 81 -27.70 6.10 -25.69
N PRO A 82 -28.34 5.47 -24.68
CA PRO A 82 -28.31 5.98 -23.32
C PRO A 82 -26.88 6.02 -22.75
N ALA A 83 -26.64 6.86 -21.74
CA ALA A 83 -25.33 6.92 -21.10
C ALA A 83 -25.05 5.62 -20.32
N ALA A 84 -23.94 4.94 -20.63
CA ALA A 84 -23.47 3.83 -19.84
C ALA A 84 -22.86 4.33 -18.52
N PHE A 85 -23.15 3.61 -17.43
CA PHE A 85 -22.64 3.89 -16.10
C PHE A 85 -21.96 2.65 -15.52
N TYR A 86 -20.76 2.84 -14.99
CA TYR A 86 -20.04 1.82 -14.24
C TYR A 86 -20.04 2.19 -12.76
N LYS A 87 -20.55 1.31 -11.88
CA LYS A 87 -20.55 1.55 -10.44
C LYS A 87 -19.21 1.17 -9.83
N LEU A 88 -18.65 2.08 -9.04
CA LEU A 88 -17.39 1.92 -8.32
C LEU A 88 -17.60 2.29 -6.85
N PRO A 89 -18.04 1.34 -6.01
CA PRO A 89 -18.16 1.53 -4.57
C PRO A 89 -16.78 1.46 -3.91
N PHE A 90 -16.47 2.39 -3.03
CA PHE A 90 -15.28 2.36 -2.18
C PHE A 90 -15.50 3.19 -0.93
N ARG A 91 -14.68 2.94 0.08
CA ARG A 91 -14.68 3.64 1.36
C ARG A 91 -13.47 4.56 1.43
N ILE A 92 -13.68 5.78 1.90
CA ILE A 92 -12.60 6.71 2.26
C ILE A 92 -12.58 6.86 3.76
N VAL A 93 -11.40 6.66 4.35
CA VAL A 93 -11.18 6.84 5.77
C VAL A 93 -10.03 7.81 5.97
N ARG A 94 -10.23 8.79 6.85
CA ARG A 94 -9.20 9.69 7.34
C ARG A 94 -9.05 9.48 8.84
N PHE A 95 -7.84 9.15 9.28
CA PHE A 95 -7.53 8.89 10.68
C PHE A 95 -6.21 9.55 11.07
N LYS A 96 -6.08 9.86 12.36
CA LYS A 96 -4.87 10.46 12.92
C LYS A 96 -3.76 9.42 13.07
N ILE A 97 -2.53 9.75 12.66
CA ILE A 97 -1.34 8.90 12.88
C ILE A 97 -0.57 9.37 14.10
N THR A 98 -0.12 10.62 14.11
CA THR A 98 0.54 11.28 15.24
C THR A 98 -0.25 12.51 15.67
N ASP A 99 0.17 13.19 16.74
CA ASP A 99 -0.54 14.36 17.29
C ASP A 99 -0.84 15.46 16.27
N ASP A 100 0.01 15.60 15.24
CA ASP A 100 -0.10 16.64 14.21
C ASP A 100 -0.27 16.10 12.78
N SER A 101 -0.42 14.77 12.59
CA SER A 101 -0.49 14.18 11.25
C SER A 101 -1.68 13.25 11.04
N TYR A 102 -2.27 13.38 9.85
CA TYR A 102 -3.40 12.59 9.39
C TYR A 102 -3.02 11.84 8.12
N GLU A 103 -3.65 10.68 7.93
CA GLU A 103 -3.57 9.97 6.67
C GLU A 103 -4.97 9.68 6.14
N SER A 104 -5.11 9.81 4.83
CA SER A 104 -6.32 9.49 4.10
C SER A 104 -6.09 8.25 3.25
N VAL A 105 -6.99 7.27 3.35
CA VAL A 105 -6.91 6.00 2.63
C VAL A 105 -8.21 5.71 1.89
N VAL A 106 -8.10 4.97 0.78
CA VAL A 106 -9.21 4.42 0.03
C VAL A 106 -9.15 2.90 0.11
N THR A 107 -10.28 2.27 0.39
CA THR A 107 -10.37 0.82 0.61
C THR A 107 -11.72 0.24 0.18
N ASN A 108 -11.77 -1.07 -0.05
CA ASN A 108 -12.99 -1.88 -0.17
C ASN A 108 -13.11 -2.92 0.96
N LEU A 109 -12.37 -2.71 2.06
CA LEU A 109 -12.48 -3.48 3.28
C LEU A 109 -13.77 -3.12 4.02
N ASP A 110 -14.40 -4.14 4.58
CA ASP A 110 -15.67 -4.02 5.27
C ASP A 110 -15.52 -3.15 6.54
N PRO A 111 -16.43 -2.21 6.81
CA PRO A 111 -16.35 -1.34 7.99
C PRO A 111 -16.57 -2.07 9.32
N THR A 112 -17.26 -3.20 9.34
CA THR A 112 -17.49 -4.00 10.55
C THR A 112 -16.22 -4.77 10.95
N ASP A 113 -15.57 -5.42 9.98
CA ASP A 113 -14.33 -6.17 10.22
C ASP A 113 -13.10 -5.25 10.33
N PHE A 114 -13.09 -4.14 9.59
CA PHE A 114 -11.96 -3.22 9.50
C PHE A 114 -12.38 -1.79 9.85
N PRO A 115 -12.66 -1.48 11.13
CA PRO A 115 -12.89 -0.11 11.57
C PRO A 115 -11.61 0.74 11.40
N PRO A 116 -11.70 2.08 11.50
CA PRO A 116 -10.54 2.97 11.33
C PRO A 116 -9.31 2.59 12.18
N ALA A 117 -9.53 2.07 13.40
CA ALA A 117 -8.46 1.59 14.26
C ALA A 117 -7.67 0.40 13.68
N GLU A 118 -8.36 -0.55 13.03
CA GLU A 118 -7.71 -1.68 12.35
C GLU A 118 -7.02 -1.23 11.06
N LEU A 119 -7.63 -0.30 10.30
CA LEU A 119 -6.98 0.30 9.14
C LEU A 119 -5.67 1.01 9.53
N LYS A 120 -5.65 1.71 10.66
CA LYS A 120 -4.45 2.34 11.20
C LYS A 120 -3.36 1.30 11.52
N LYS A 121 -3.71 0.16 12.11
CA LYS A 121 -2.77 -0.95 12.36
C LYS A 121 -2.21 -1.51 11.05
N LEU A 122 -3.08 -1.80 10.07
CA LEU A 122 -2.65 -2.28 8.74
C LEU A 122 -1.74 -1.26 8.04
N TYR A 123 -2.07 0.03 8.13
CA TYR A 123 -1.24 1.09 7.59
C TYR A 123 0.13 1.16 8.30
N ALA A 124 0.18 0.94 9.61
CA ALA A 124 1.44 0.88 10.37
C ALA A 124 2.31 -0.31 9.94
N MET A 125 1.72 -1.48 9.64
CA MET A 125 2.47 -2.66 9.17
C MET A 125 3.21 -2.40 7.85
N ARG A 126 2.74 -1.46 7.02
CA ARG A 126 3.39 -1.04 5.78
C ARG A 126 4.82 -0.52 6.00
N TRP A 127 5.07 0.17 7.11
CA TRP A 127 6.40 0.69 7.46
C TRP A 127 7.43 -0.45 7.65
N GLY A 128 6.98 -1.60 8.14
CA GLY A 128 7.81 -2.79 8.25
C GLY A 128 8.35 -3.22 6.89
N ILE A 129 7.49 -3.23 5.86
CA ILE A 129 7.87 -3.60 4.49
C ILE A 129 8.92 -2.64 3.91
N GLU A 130 8.73 -1.33 4.08
CA GLU A 130 9.71 -0.33 3.61
C GLU A 130 11.07 -0.52 4.28
N THR A 131 11.06 -0.80 5.59
CA THR A 131 12.27 -1.07 6.36
C THR A 131 12.95 -2.35 5.87
N SER A 132 12.21 -3.44 5.68
CA SER A 132 12.73 -4.71 5.13
C SER A 132 13.36 -4.52 3.75
N PHE A 133 12.73 -3.75 2.86
CA PHE A 133 13.33 -3.47 1.54
C PHE A 133 14.58 -2.61 1.63
N ARG A 134 14.64 -1.65 2.56
CA ARG A 134 15.85 -0.87 2.83
C ARG A 134 16.98 -1.79 3.30
N ASP A 135 16.71 -2.67 4.25
CA ASP A 135 17.70 -3.60 4.78
C ASP A 135 18.17 -4.58 3.71
N LEU A 136 17.26 -5.10 2.90
CA LEU A 136 17.61 -5.97 1.77
C LEU A 136 18.51 -5.24 0.74
N LYS A 137 18.22 -3.98 0.41
CA LYS A 137 18.98 -3.18 -0.56
C LYS A 137 20.37 -2.82 -0.04
N TYR A 138 20.44 -2.23 1.15
CA TYR A 138 21.65 -1.59 1.65
C TYR A 138 22.44 -2.49 2.59
N THR A 139 21.77 -3.19 3.50
CA THR A 139 22.44 -4.05 4.49
C THR A 139 22.85 -5.39 3.89
N VAL A 140 21.92 -6.06 3.19
CA VAL A 140 22.21 -7.33 2.51
C VAL A 140 22.87 -7.12 1.14
N GLY A 141 22.76 -5.92 0.57
CA GLY A 141 23.50 -5.54 -0.65
C GLY A 141 22.83 -5.95 -1.96
N LEU A 142 21.49 -5.91 -2.05
CA LEU A 142 20.72 -6.19 -3.29
C LEU A 142 20.90 -5.12 -4.38
N LEU A 143 21.65 -4.05 -4.14
CA LEU A 143 21.94 -3.03 -5.14
C LEU A 143 23.12 -3.36 -6.07
N HIS A 144 23.96 -4.32 -5.70
CA HIS A 144 25.20 -4.61 -6.43
C HIS A 144 25.17 -6.05 -6.93
N PHE A 145 24.98 -6.24 -8.24
CA PHE A 145 25.00 -7.55 -8.89
C PHE A 145 26.36 -7.83 -9.53
N HIS A 146 26.82 -9.07 -9.45
CA HIS A 146 28.04 -9.51 -10.13
C HIS A 146 27.74 -10.09 -11.51
N ALA A 147 26.59 -10.73 -11.65
CA ALA A 147 26.11 -11.33 -12.87
C ALA A 147 25.65 -10.30 -13.90
N LYS A 148 25.85 -10.63 -15.18
CA LYS A 148 25.34 -9.87 -16.34
C LYS A 148 24.19 -10.60 -17.06
N LYS A 149 24.07 -11.91 -16.87
CA LYS A 149 23.00 -12.73 -17.43
C LYS A 149 21.76 -12.65 -16.55
N VAL A 150 20.58 -12.54 -17.16
CA VAL A 150 19.30 -12.35 -16.46
C VAL A 150 19.03 -13.50 -15.49
N GLU A 151 19.33 -14.72 -15.89
CA GLU A 151 19.11 -15.93 -15.08
C GLU A 151 19.96 -15.90 -13.80
N HIS A 152 21.22 -15.47 -13.92
CA HIS A 152 22.13 -15.35 -12.79
C HIS A 152 21.79 -14.14 -11.90
N ILE A 153 21.24 -13.06 -12.46
CA ILE A 153 20.71 -11.93 -11.67
C ILE A 153 19.55 -12.43 -10.79
N TYR A 154 18.65 -13.25 -11.31
CA TYR A 154 17.58 -13.84 -10.50
C TYR A 154 18.15 -14.71 -9.36
N GLN A 155 19.14 -15.55 -9.64
CA GLN A 155 19.82 -16.35 -8.61
C GLN A 155 20.40 -15.46 -7.50
N GLU A 156 21.04 -14.36 -7.88
CA GLU A 156 21.60 -13.38 -6.94
C GLU A 156 20.53 -12.65 -6.09
N ILE A 157 19.36 -12.36 -6.67
CA ILE A 157 18.21 -11.81 -5.94
C ILE A 157 17.72 -12.82 -4.90
N PHE A 158 17.51 -14.08 -5.30
CA PHE A 158 17.03 -15.13 -4.41
C PHE A 158 18.01 -15.44 -3.28
N ALA A 159 19.31 -15.51 -3.57
CA ALA A 159 20.34 -15.71 -2.55
C ALA A 159 20.33 -14.61 -1.48
N ARG A 160 20.14 -13.35 -1.88
CA ARG A 160 20.04 -12.22 -0.94
C ARG A 160 18.74 -12.23 -0.15
N LEU A 161 17.61 -12.62 -0.77
CA LEU A 161 16.35 -12.82 -0.06
C LEU A 161 16.46 -13.94 0.99
N ILE A 162 17.12 -15.05 0.65
CA ILE A 162 17.39 -16.14 1.59
C ILE A 162 18.25 -15.65 2.76
N MET A 163 19.33 -14.92 2.48
CA MET A 163 20.19 -14.35 3.53
C MET A 163 19.42 -13.38 4.45
N TYR A 164 18.55 -12.54 3.88
CA TYR A 164 17.69 -11.65 4.65
C TYR A 164 16.76 -12.44 5.59
N ASN A 165 16.01 -13.39 5.05
CA ASN A 165 15.06 -14.20 5.82
C ASN A 165 15.75 -15.06 6.89
N PHE A 166 16.92 -15.62 6.57
CA PHE A 166 17.74 -16.36 7.53
C PHE A 166 18.18 -15.46 8.70
N THR A 167 18.63 -14.25 8.40
CA THR A 167 19.04 -13.29 9.43
C THR A 167 17.86 -12.85 10.30
N GLU A 168 16.70 -12.54 9.70
CA GLU A 168 15.48 -12.23 10.44
C GLU A 168 15.06 -13.39 11.34
N LEU A 169 15.13 -14.63 10.85
CA LEU A 169 14.78 -15.83 11.62
C LEU A 169 15.69 -16.01 12.85
N ILE A 170 16.99 -15.82 12.69
CA ILE A 170 17.96 -15.96 13.79
C ILE A 170 17.84 -14.81 14.81
N THR A 171 17.52 -13.60 14.33
CA THR A 171 17.43 -12.43 15.21
C THR A 171 16.07 -12.31 15.91
N SER A 172 15.00 -12.89 15.36
CA SER A 172 13.66 -12.89 15.94
C SER A 172 13.60 -13.38 17.41
N PRO A 173 14.22 -14.52 17.80
CA PRO A 173 14.23 -15.00 19.17
C PRO A 173 15.29 -14.34 20.08
N ALA A 174 16.16 -13.47 19.55
CA ALA A 174 17.25 -12.89 20.33
C ALA A 174 16.69 -11.88 21.36
N ILE A 175 16.44 -12.35 22.58
CA ILE A 175 15.97 -11.53 23.70
C ILE A 175 17.12 -10.62 24.13
N VAL A 176 17.04 -9.33 23.80
CA VAL A 176 17.91 -8.33 24.42
C VAL A 176 17.40 -8.11 25.85
N ARG A 177 18.17 -8.58 26.85
CA ARG A 177 17.82 -8.44 28.28
C ARG A 177 17.46 -6.99 28.59
N LYS A 178 16.26 -6.79 29.15
CA LYS A 178 15.79 -5.48 29.62
C LYS A 178 16.59 -5.07 30.86
N ALA A 179 17.37 -4.01 30.76
CA ALA A 179 17.46 -3.06 31.87
C ALA A 179 16.18 -2.20 31.84
N ASP A 180 15.72 -1.68 32.98
CA ASP A 180 14.49 -0.88 33.14
C ASP A 180 14.50 0.44 32.33
N ASN A 181 14.47 0.33 31.01
CA ASN A 181 14.61 1.44 30.07
C ASN A 181 13.28 1.69 29.33
N LYS A 182 13.08 2.94 28.91
CA LYS A 182 11.88 3.44 28.23
C LYS A 182 11.54 2.69 26.93
N TYR A 183 12.51 2.03 26.27
CA TYR A 183 12.33 1.39 24.98
C TYR A 183 12.81 -0.07 24.99
N ALA A 184 12.13 -0.92 24.21
CA ALA A 184 12.58 -2.27 23.94
C ALA A 184 13.81 -2.25 23.02
N TYR A 185 14.85 -2.97 23.41
CA TYR A 185 16.04 -3.13 22.57
C TYR A 185 15.79 -4.18 21.49
N LYS A 186 16.34 -3.95 20.29
CA LYS A 186 16.35 -4.88 19.16
C LYS A 186 17.79 -5.19 18.77
N ALA A 187 18.05 -6.43 18.35
CA ALA A 187 19.31 -6.79 17.73
C ALA A 187 19.61 -5.90 16.52
N ASN A 188 20.85 -5.45 16.39
CA ASN A 188 21.26 -4.66 15.23
C ASN A 188 21.29 -5.58 13.99
N PHE A 189 20.36 -5.35 13.06
CA PHE A 189 20.20 -6.19 11.89
C PHE A 189 21.46 -6.23 11.01
N SER A 190 22.17 -5.11 10.85
CA SER A 190 23.41 -5.07 10.06
C SER A 190 24.51 -5.94 10.66
N VAL A 191 24.70 -5.88 11.98
CA VAL A 191 25.65 -6.76 12.67
C VAL A 191 25.24 -8.22 12.50
N ALA A 192 23.95 -8.53 12.64
CA ALA A 192 23.45 -9.89 12.45
C ALA A 192 23.67 -10.42 11.03
N VAL A 193 23.46 -9.60 9.99
CA VAL A 193 23.76 -9.98 8.59
C VAL A 193 25.24 -10.30 8.44
N HIS A 194 26.13 -9.50 9.04
CA HIS A 194 27.57 -9.77 9.01
C HIS A 194 27.93 -11.08 9.69
N VAL A 195 27.39 -11.36 10.88
CA VAL A 195 27.61 -12.63 11.59
C VAL A 195 27.07 -13.81 10.78
N CYS A 196 25.86 -13.71 10.23
CA CYS A 196 25.28 -14.77 9.38
C CYS A 196 26.15 -15.05 8.15
N ARG A 197 26.72 -14.01 7.52
CA ARG A 197 27.67 -14.19 6.42
C ARG A 197 28.93 -14.92 6.88
N GLN A 198 29.51 -14.56 8.02
CA GLN A 198 30.70 -15.23 8.55
C GLN A 198 30.41 -16.69 8.91
N PHE A 199 29.21 -17.00 9.40
CA PHE A 199 28.75 -18.38 9.63
C PHE A 199 28.76 -19.19 8.33
N PHE A 200 28.17 -18.67 7.23
CA PHE A 200 28.21 -19.36 5.93
C PHE A 200 29.61 -19.47 5.32
N LEU A 201 30.54 -18.59 5.70
CA LEU A 201 31.95 -18.69 5.32
C LEU A 201 32.75 -19.67 6.20
N GLY A 202 32.15 -20.24 7.25
CA GLY A 202 32.81 -21.14 8.19
C GLY A 202 33.68 -20.45 9.24
N ASN A 203 33.63 -19.11 9.33
CA ASN A 203 34.45 -18.33 10.26
C ASN A 203 33.82 -18.20 11.67
N VAL A 204 32.54 -18.58 11.81
CA VAL A 204 31.82 -18.62 13.08
C VAL A 204 31.21 -20.00 13.23
N SER A 205 31.55 -20.69 14.31
CA SER A 205 30.93 -21.98 14.64
C SER A 205 29.52 -21.76 15.18
N PRO A 206 28.58 -22.70 14.94
CA PRO A 206 27.30 -22.68 15.64
C PRO A 206 27.56 -22.71 17.15
N PRO A 207 26.71 -22.08 17.98
CA PRO A 207 26.80 -22.25 19.43
C PRO A 207 26.75 -23.75 19.76
N ASP A 208 27.60 -24.20 20.68
CA ASP A 208 27.72 -25.61 21.07
C ASP A 208 26.31 -26.21 21.28
N VAL A 209 25.97 -27.20 20.46
CA VAL A 209 24.68 -27.92 20.49
C VAL A 209 24.84 -29.21 21.29
#